data_AF-A0A0L0F1D7-F1
#
_entry.id   AF-A0A0L0F1D7-F1
#
_cell.length_a   1.000
_cell.length_b   1.000
_cell.length_c   1.000
_cell.angle_alpha   90.00
_cell.angle_beta   90.00
_cell.angle_gamma   90.00
#
_symmetry.space_group_name_H-M   'P 1'
#
loop_
_entity.id
_entity.type
_entity.pdbx_description
1 polymer ?
#
loop_
_entity_poly.entity_id
_entity_poly.type
_entity_poly.pdbx_seq_one_letter_code
_entity_poly.pdbx_strand_id
1 'polypeptide(L)' 'MSDKSLIQWVGDQLHELVGISERLIVQFLVDMATSAKTPEWLLKQLIESESLPDNEKAKVFTNELFK' A
#
# COMPACT_ATOMS: atom_id res chain seq x y z
N MET A 1 9.33 6.68 9.86
CA MET A 1 9.79 7.17 8.54
C MET A 1 9.40 8.63 8.41
N SER A 2 10.17 9.48 7.71
CA SER A 2 9.66 10.79 7.28
C SER A 2 8.68 10.59 6.12
N ASP A 3 7.64 11.41 5.96
CA ASP A 3 6.62 11.25 4.90
C ASP A 3 7.22 11.04 3.50
N LYS A 4 8.30 11.77 3.19
CA LYS A 4 9.04 11.62 1.93
C LYS A 4 9.65 10.22 1.74
N SER A 5 10.15 9.62 2.81
CA SER A 5 10.69 8.25 2.78
C SER A 5 9.60 7.18 2.71
N LEU A 6 8.42 7.44 3.26
CA LEU A 6 7.26 6.54 3.16
C LEU A 6 6.71 6.51 1.74
N ILE A 7 6.48 7.67 1.14
CA ILE A 7 6.02 7.80 -0.26
C ILE A 7 6.98 7.10 -1.22
N GLN A 8 8.29 7.25 -1.03
CA GLN A 8 9.27 6.59 -1.88
C GLN A 8 9.23 5.06 -1.72
N TRP A 9 9.20 4.56 -0.49
CA TRP A 9 9.11 3.11 -0.22
C TRP A 9 7.82 2.50 -0.79
N VAL A 10 6.66 3.15 -0.62
CA VAL A 10 5.39 2.68 -1.20
C VAL A 10 5.46 2.63 -2.73
N GLY A 11 6.08 3.63 -3.35
CA GLY A 11 6.30 3.65 -4.80
C GLY A 11 7.14 2.47 -5.31
N ASP A 12 8.24 2.18 -4.61
CA ASP A 12 9.13 1.07 -4.97
C ASP A 12 8.39 -0.28 -4.82
N GLN A 13 7.65 -0.47 -3.72
CA GLN A 13 6.87 -1.69 -3.49
C GLN A 13 5.73 -1.87 -4.50
N LEU A 14 5.02 -0.80 -4.84
CA LEU A 14 3.98 -0.85 -5.86
C LEU A 14 4.53 -1.23 -7.24
N HIS A 15 5.70 -0.68 -7.60
CA HIS A 15 6.36 -1.06 -8.85
C HIS A 15 6.66 -2.57 -8.89
N GLU A 16 7.12 -3.14 -7.78
CA GLU A 16 7.39 -4.57 -7.66
C GLU A 16 6.12 -5.45 -7.66
N LEU A 17 5.00 -4.94 -7.12
CA LEU A 17 3.75 -5.68 -6.96
C LEU A 17 2.87 -5.69 -8.21
N VAL A 18 2.75 -4.54 -8.88
CA VAL A 18 1.80 -4.33 -9.98
C VAL A 18 2.43 -3.69 -11.21
N GLY A 19 3.74 -3.39 -11.19
CA GLY A 19 4.44 -2.74 -12.31
C GLY A 19 4.10 -1.26 -12.48
N ILE A 20 3.35 -0.67 -11.53
CA ILE A 20 2.87 0.71 -11.57
C ILE A 20 3.45 1.45 -10.37
N SER A 21 3.95 2.66 -10.58
CA SER A 21 4.49 3.53 -9.52
C SER A 21 3.90 4.94 -9.60
N GLU A 22 2.60 5.02 -9.86
CA GLU A 22 1.93 6.31 -10.02
C GLU A 22 1.80 7.03 -8.68
N ARG A 23 2.25 8.29 -8.65
CA ARG A 23 2.23 9.14 -7.45
C ARG A 23 0.84 9.25 -6.82
N LEU A 24 -0.22 9.23 -7.63
CA LEU A 24 -1.61 9.27 -7.16
C LEU A 24 -1.97 8.01 -6.38
N ILE A 25 -1.58 6.83 -6.87
CA ILE A 25 -1.82 5.55 -6.19
C ILE A 25 -1.00 5.47 -4.91
N VAL A 26 0.27 5.89 -4.96
CA VAL A 26 1.14 5.96 -3.78
C VAL A 26 0.52 6.82 -2.68
N GLN A 27 0.05 8.02 -3.01
CA GLN A 27 -0.57 8.91 -2.03
C GLN A 27 -1.88 8.33 -1.50
N PHE A 28 -2.70 7.75 -2.37
CA PHE A 28 -3.94 7.08 -1.99
C PHE A 28 -3.71 5.94 -1.00
N LEU A 29 -2.67 5.11 -1.21
CA LEU A 29 -2.33 4.04 -0.28
C LEU A 29 -1.89 4.56 1.10
N VAL A 30 -1.07 5.61 1.12
CA VAL A 30 -0.63 6.25 2.36
C VAL A 30 -1.82 6.83 3.12
N ASP A 31 -2.71 7.56 2.43
CA ASP A 31 -3.90 8.16 3.03
C ASP A 31 -4.86 7.09 3.57
N MET A 32 -5.01 5.97 2.85
CA MET A 32 -5.82 4.84 3.30
C MET A 32 -5.21 4.15 4.52
N ALA A 33 -3.88 3.96 4.54
CA ALA A 33 -3.17 3.36 5.66
C ALA A 33 -3.29 4.21 6.93
N THR A 34 -3.20 5.54 6.82
CA THR A 34 -3.41 6.43 7.98
C THR A 34 -4.84 6.41 8.52
N SER A 35 -5.82 6.09 7.67
CA SER A 35 -7.24 6.00 8.05
C SER A 35 -7.65 4.59 8.50
N ALA A 36 -6.82 3.58 8.22
CA ALA A 36 -7.11 2.19 8.51
C ALA A 36 -7.01 1.91 10.02
N LYS A 37 -7.91 1.04 10.51
CA LYS A 37 -7.91 0.61 11.93
C LYS A 37 -7.15 -0.67 12.19
N THR A 38 -7.03 -1.52 11.17
CA THR A 38 -6.26 -2.77 11.24
C THR A 38 -5.64 -3.06 9.86
N PRO A 39 -4.51 -3.80 9.80
CA PRO A 39 -3.88 -4.16 8.53
C PRO A 39 -4.75 -5.09 7.68
N GLU A 40 -5.61 -5.92 8.29
CA GLU A 40 -6.55 -6.79 7.55
C GLU A 40 -7.65 -5.96 6.87
N TRP A 41 -8.12 -4.91 7.54
CA TRP A 41 -9.08 -3.99 6.92
C TRP A 41 -8.44 -3.26 5.74
N LEU A 42 -7.21 -2.76 5.91
CA LEU A 42 -6.47 -2.10 4.83
C LEU A 42 -6.29 -3.04 3.64
N LEU A 43 -5.79 -4.25 3.87
CA LEU A 43 -5.56 -5.25 2.82
C LEU A 43 -6.85 -5.55 2.05
N LYS A 44 -7.95 -5.75 2.78
CA LYS A 44 -9.26 -6.01 2.19
C LYS A 44 -9.69 -4.86 1.28
N GLN A 45 -9.57 -3.61 1.71
CA GLN A 45 -9.91 -2.45 0.87
C GLN A 45 -9.02 -2.34 -0.38
N LEU A 46 -7.73 -2.67 -0.26
CA LEU A 46 -6.79 -2.61 -1.38
C LEU A 46 -7.05 -3.71 -2.42
N ILE A 47 -7.46 -4.89 -1.98
CA ILE A 47 -7.88 -5.99 -2.88
C ILE A 47 -9.23 -5.67 -3.52
N GLU A 48 -10.22 -5.21 -2.74
CA GLU A 48 -11.57 -4.88 -3.24
C GLU A 48 -11.57 -3.71 -4.24
N SER A 49 -10.61 -2.79 -4.12
CA SER A 49 -10.42 -1.67 -5.06
C SER A 49 -9.58 -2.02 -6.28
N GLU A 50 -9.19 -3.29 -6.44
CA GLU A 50 -8.28 -3.77 -7.51
C GLU A 50 -6.91 -3.07 -7.52
N SER A 51 -6.55 -2.37 -6.43
CA SER A 51 -5.28 -1.64 -6.31
C SER A 51 -4.11 -2.58 -6.05
N LEU A 52 -4.36 -3.71 -5.38
CA LEU A 52 -3.40 -4.75 -5.12
C LEU A 52 -3.94 -6.14 -5.49
N PRO A 53 -3.07 -7.05 -5.94
CA PRO A 53 -3.44 -8.45 -6.17
C PRO A 53 -3.66 -9.17 -4.83
N ASP A 54 -4.61 -10.11 -4.78
CA ASP A 54 -4.79 -11.00 -3.62
C ASP A 54 -3.70 -12.08 -3.59
N ASN A 55 -2.55 -11.73 -3.00
CA ASN A 55 -1.44 -12.66 -2.82
C ASN A 55 -0.64 -12.37 -1.54
N GLU A 56 0.30 -13.27 -1.22
CA GLU A 56 1.16 -13.15 -0.04
C GLU A 56 2.04 -11.89 -0.06
N LYS A 57 2.45 -11.41 -1.23
CA LYS A 57 3.25 -10.17 -1.32
C LYS A 57 2.43 -8.95 -0.92
N ALA A 58 1.16 -8.87 -1.34
CA ALA A 58 0.25 -7.80 -0.94
C ALA A 58 -0.04 -7.81 0.57
N LYS A 59 -0.15 -9.00 1.18
CA LYS A 59 -0.27 -9.16 2.64
C LYS A 59 0.94 -8.61 3.38
N VAL A 60 2.15 -9.01 2.95
CA VAL A 60 3.41 -8.54 3.55
C VAL A 60 3.54 -7.03 3.40
N PHE A 61 3.33 -6.51 2.18
CA PHE A 61 3.35 -5.07 1.92
C PHE A 61 2.39 -4.30 2.82
N THR A 62 1.15 -4.77 2.95
CA THR A 62 0.13 -4.08 3.75
C THR A 62 0.46 -4.09 5.24
N ASN A 63 1.02 -5.20 5.74
CA ASN A 63 1.50 -5.29 7.12
C ASN A 63 2.67 -4.34 7.39
N GLU A 64 3.60 -4.16 6.43
CA GLU A 64 4.69 -3.19 6.57
C GLU A 64 4.19 -1.75 6.44
N LEU A 65 3.23 -1.47 5.55
CA LEU A 65 2.61 -0.15 5.36
C LEU A 65 1.84 0.32 6.60
N PHE A 66 1.30 -0.60 7.39
CA PHE A 66 0.52 -0.29 8.59
C PHE A 66 1.39 -0.03 9.85
N LYS A 67 2.70 -0.33 9.82
CA LYS A 67 3.60 -0.11 10.96
C LYS A 67 4.02 1.36 11.12
#